data_AF-A0A3S3QTW3-F1
#
_entry.id   AF-A0A3S3QTW3-F1
#
_cell.length_a   1.000
_cell.length_b   1.000
_cell.length_c   1.000
_cell.angle_alpha   90.00
_cell.angle_beta   90.00
_cell.angle_gamma   90.00
#
_symmetry.space_group_name_H-M   'P 1'
#
loop_
_entity.id
_entity.type
_entity.pdbx_description
1 polymer ?
#
loop_
_entity_poly.entity_id
_entity_poly.type
_entity_poly.pdbx_seq_one_letter_code
_entity_poly.pdbx_strand_id
1 'polypeptide(L)'
;MTPQIQNIDDWIADIELSGLTAEKQQIEIKNVTDVWKFTEIRKLDMISPDRLLIKNNAGIREVVNVQCVDFISDKDIARQMLNEIEVELADNTKYIGRYHIDFYDSKINFNHTRLQKVKHEIIAAIKGELITYNYVSKIVKMPSESLIVHANNFKVVECTIESIKKHLKKTLLDFSEPRWLIMVLSSFDNNCDYFYFNETIFADTFEHGFNKVFLFDFYKSEIIEVGSKILHEKV
;
A
#
# COMPACT_ATOMS: atom_id res chain seq x y z
N MET A 1 32.32 3.91 -19.16
CA MET A 1 32.35 2.83 -18.15
C MET A 1 30.94 2.35 -17.99
N THR A 2 30.67 1.07 -18.25
CA THR A 2 29.35 0.47 -18.01
C THR A 2 29.16 0.37 -16.50
N PRO A 3 28.09 0.91 -15.89
CA PRO A 3 27.88 0.78 -14.45
C PRO A 3 27.86 -0.70 -14.08
N GLN A 4 28.68 -1.09 -13.10
CA GLN A 4 28.71 -2.45 -12.58
C GLN A 4 27.49 -2.57 -11.65
N ILE A 5 26.58 -3.49 -11.94
CA ILE A 5 25.46 -3.79 -11.05
C ILE A 5 26.08 -4.43 -9.79
N GLN A 6 26.19 -3.67 -8.71
CA GLN A 6 26.62 -4.20 -7.41
C GLN A 6 25.48 -5.01 -6.80
N ASN A 7 25.83 -6.05 -6.03
CA ASN A 7 24.85 -6.84 -5.32
C ASN A 7 24.29 -6.01 -4.16
N ILE A 8 23.01 -6.18 -3.82
CA ILE A 8 22.41 -5.50 -2.67
C ILE A 8 23.21 -5.75 -1.38
N ASP A 9 23.79 -6.95 -1.25
CA ASP A 9 24.63 -7.34 -0.12
C ASP A 9 25.86 -6.43 0.06
N ASP A 10 26.45 -5.94 -1.04
CA ASP A 10 27.61 -5.03 -0.98
C ASP A 10 27.20 -3.67 -0.39
N TRP A 11 26.03 -3.16 -0.80
CA TRP A 11 25.50 -1.90 -0.26
C TRP A 11 25.08 -2.02 1.20
N ILE A 12 24.50 -3.16 1.59
CA ILE A 12 24.16 -3.41 2.99
C ILE A 12 25.44 -3.46 3.84
N ALA A 13 26.46 -4.17 3.40
CA ALA A 13 27.74 -4.24 4.10
C ALA A 13 28.40 -2.87 4.26
N ASP A 14 28.39 -2.04 3.20
CA ASP A 14 28.91 -0.67 3.25
C ASP A 14 28.15 0.20 4.28
N ILE A 15 26.83 0.03 4.39
CA ILE A 15 26.01 0.74 5.39
C ILE A 15 26.31 0.24 6.80
N GLU A 16 26.45 -1.06 7.01
CA GLU A 16 26.78 -1.64 8.31
C GLU A 16 28.17 -1.23 8.81
N LEU A 17 29.11 -1.03 7.88
CA LEU A 17 30.46 -0.52 8.15
C LEU A 17 30.52 1.02 8.21
N SER A 18 29.49 1.71 7.75
CA SER A 18 29.38 3.15 7.91
C SER A 18 29.27 3.49 9.40
N GLY A 19 30.01 4.49 9.89
CA GLY A 19 29.99 4.91 11.30
C GLY A 19 28.67 5.54 11.76
N LEU A 20 27.55 5.21 11.12
CA LEU A 20 26.20 5.60 11.48
C LEU A 20 25.75 4.89 12.77
N THR A 21 24.72 5.45 13.40
CA THR A 21 24.06 4.77 14.52
C THR A 21 23.26 3.57 14.01
N ALA A 22 23.08 2.54 14.84
CA ALA A 22 22.32 1.34 14.48
C ALA A 22 20.91 1.66 13.94
N GLU A 23 20.23 2.65 14.52
CA GLU A 23 18.92 3.12 14.04
C GLU A 23 18.99 3.68 12.62
N LYS A 24 19.99 4.52 12.31
CA LYS A 24 20.17 5.07 10.96
C LYS A 24 20.57 3.99 9.96
N GLN A 25 21.42 3.05 10.36
CA GLN A 25 21.78 1.91 9.52
C GLN A 25 20.54 1.10 9.14
N GLN A 26 19.65 0.80 10.09
CA GLN A 26 18.41 0.09 9.81
C GLN A 26 17.50 0.83 8.82
N ILE A 27 17.38 2.16 8.97
CA ILE A 27 16.61 2.99 8.04
C ILE A 27 17.22 2.96 6.63
N GLU A 28 18.54 3.12 6.51
CA GLU A 28 19.21 3.08 5.21
C GLU A 28 19.13 1.69 4.55
N ILE A 29 19.36 0.62 5.31
CA ILE A 29 19.22 -0.77 4.83
C ILE A 29 17.78 -1.02 4.34
N LYS A 30 16.78 -0.55 5.10
CA LYS A 30 15.37 -0.65 4.69
C LYS A 30 15.13 0.09 3.37
N ASN A 31 15.60 1.34 3.25
CA ASN A 31 15.45 2.12 2.01
C ASN A 31 16.09 1.41 0.81
N VAL A 32 17.31 0.89 0.96
CA VAL A 32 17.99 0.14 -0.10
C VAL A 32 17.19 -1.11 -0.48
N THR A 33 16.68 -1.83 0.52
CA THR A 33 15.87 -3.05 0.32
C THR A 33 14.57 -2.74 -0.41
N ASP A 34 13.90 -1.65 -0.05
CA ASP A 34 12.65 -1.21 -0.65
C ASP A 34 12.84 -0.84 -2.13
N VAL A 35 13.86 -0.05 -2.44
CA VAL A 35 14.18 0.33 -3.82
C VAL A 35 14.61 -0.90 -4.62
N TRP A 36 15.46 -1.77 -4.06
CA TRP A 36 15.89 -2.99 -4.73
C TRP A 36 14.71 -3.89 -5.09
N LYS A 37 13.82 -4.18 -4.13
CA LYS A 37 12.64 -5.02 -4.38
C LYS A 37 11.72 -4.40 -5.45
N PHE A 38 11.53 -3.08 -5.41
CA PHE A 38 10.81 -2.35 -6.47
C PHE A 38 11.46 -2.56 -7.84
N THR A 39 12.79 -2.47 -7.93
CA THR A 39 13.52 -2.64 -9.19
C THR A 39 13.48 -4.07 -9.72
N GLU A 40 13.50 -5.08 -8.85
CA GLU A 40 13.35 -6.49 -9.27
C GLU A 40 11.99 -6.72 -9.94
N ILE A 41 10.91 -6.20 -9.33
CA ILE A 41 9.55 -6.35 -9.86
C ILE A 41 9.40 -5.61 -11.21
N ARG A 42 9.93 -4.38 -11.31
CA ARG A 42 9.90 -3.58 -12.54
C ARG A 42 10.96 -3.99 -13.57
N LYS A 43 11.88 -4.89 -13.22
CA LYS A 43 13.03 -5.32 -14.03
C LYS A 43 13.89 -4.15 -14.48
N LEU A 44 14.24 -3.28 -13.53
CA LEU A 44 15.09 -2.11 -13.74
C LEU A 44 16.50 -2.37 -13.21
N ASP A 45 17.49 -1.73 -13.84
CA ASP A 45 18.87 -1.78 -13.35
C ASP A 45 19.05 -0.67 -12.29
N MET A 46 19.45 -1.05 -11.07
CA MET A 46 19.81 -0.10 -10.02
C MET A 46 21.31 0.23 -10.10
N ILE A 47 21.64 1.52 -10.18
CA ILE A 47 23.03 2.01 -10.22
C ILE A 47 23.54 2.29 -8.81
N SER A 48 22.68 2.88 -7.98
CA SER A 48 22.86 3.15 -6.56
C SER A 48 21.49 3.16 -5.88
N PRO A 49 21.42 3.11 -4.54
CA PRO A 49 20.15 3.10 -3.81
C PRO A 49 19.19 4.27 -4.14
N ASP A 50 19.71 5.36 -4.67
CA ASP A 50 18.99 6.57 -5.07
C ASP A 50 18.95 6.81 -6.59
N ARG A 51 19.48 5.90 -7.43
CA ARG A 51 19.55 6.10 -8.89
C ARG A 51 19.28 4.82 -9.67
N LEU A 52 18.36 4.93 -10.62
CA LEU A 52 17.97 3.86 -11.53
C LEU A 52 18.41 4.17 -12.96
N LEU A 53 18.70 3.12 -13.71
CA LEU A 53 18.90 3.18 -15.16
C LEU A 53 17.64 2.68 -15.85
N ILE A 54 16.98 3.56 -16.60
CA ILE A 54 15.78 3.20 -17.36
C ILE A 54 16.05 3.31 -18.86
N LYS A 55 15.34 2.50 -19.66
CA LYS A 55 15.33 2.66 -21.11
C LYS A 55 14.09 3.47 -21.50
N ASN A 56 14.29 4.60 -22.17
CA ASN A 56 13.19 5.36 -22.72
C ASN A 56 12.59 4.66 -23.97
N ASN A 57 11.53 5.24 -24.53
CA ASN A 57 10.84 4.68 -25.71
C ASN A 57 11.73 4.56 -26.96
N ALA A 58 12.84 5.30 -27.02
CA ALA A 58 13.84 5.23 -28.09
C ALA A 58 14.96 4.20 -27.79
N GLY A 59 14.87 3.47 -26.68
CA GLY A 59 15.88 2.50 -26.25
C GLY A 59 17.14 3.11 -25.63
N ILE A 60 17.16 4.43 -25.41
CA ILE A 60 18.29 5.14 -24.81
C ILE A 60 18.23 4.95 -23.29
N ARG A 61 19.39 4.66 -22.70
CA ARG A 61 19.55 4.52 -21.25
C ARG A 61 19.66 5.90 -20.61
N GLU A 62 18.72 6.25 -19.75
CA GLU A 62 18.76 7.48 -18.94
C GLU A 62 18.83 7.14 -17.44
N VAL A 63 19.47 8.02 -16.68
CA VAL A 63 19.54 7.91 -15.22
C VAL A 63 18.41 8.71 -14.61
N VAL A 64 17.69 8.08 -13.68
CA VAL A 64 16.60 8.70 -12.94
C VAL A 64 16.94 8.66 -11.46
N ASN A 65 16.80 9.80 -10.79
CA ASN A 65 16.92 9.86 -9.35
C ASN A 65 15.67 9.27 -8.69
N VAL A 66 15.84 8.54 -7.60
CA VAL A 66 14.74 7.94 -6.85
C VAL A 66 14.69 8.52 -5.46
N GLN A 67 13.47 8.84 -5.05
CA GLN A 67 13.16 9.14 -3.68
C GLN A 67 12.21 8.05 -3.17
N CYS A 68 12.62 7.37 -2.12
CA CYS A 68 11.82 6.37 -1.43
C CYS A 68 11.29 6.95 -0.12
N VAL A 69 10.00 6.78 0.14
CA VAL A 69 9.36 7.21 1.39
C VAL A 69 8.34 6.18 1.86
N ASP A 70 8.22 6.01 3.16
CA ASP A 70 7.16 5.18 3.73
C ASP A 70 5.81 5.87 3.64
N PHE A 71 4.82 5.13 3.15
CA PHE A 71 3.43 5.54 3.15
C PHE A 71 2.75 4.98 4.40
N ILE A 72 2.43 5.88 5.32
CA ILE A 72 1.76 5.56 6.59
C ILE A 72 0.35 6.13 6.58
N SER A 73 -0.63 5.27 6.83
CA SER A 73 -2.04 5.62 7.04
C SER A 73 -2.59 4.83 8.22
N ASP A 74 -3.41 5.47 9.03
CA ASP A 74 -4.03 4.90 10.23
C ASP A 74 -5.53 4.62 10.05
N LYS A 75 -6.08 4.94 8.88
CA LYS A 75 -7.51 4.81 8.60
C LYS A 75 -7.91 3.36 8.31
N ASP A 76 -8.34 2.67 9.37
CA ASP A 76 -8.89 1.31 9.31
C ASP A 76 -10.33 1.31 8.80
N ILE A 77 -10.47 1.01 7.51
CA ILE A 77 -11.76 0.98 6.82
C ILE A 77 -12.48 -0.37 6.99
N ALA A 78 -11.77 -1.45 7.34
CA ALA A 78 -12.44 -2.70 7.68
C ALA A 78 -13.25 -2.51 8.96
N ARG A 79 -12.68 -1.85 9.96
CA ARG A 79 -13.41 -1.53 11.20
C ARG A 79 -14.64 -0.69 10.95
N GLN A 80 -14.56 0.30 10.07
CA GLN A 80 -15.73 1.09 9.67
C GLN A 80 -16.81 0.20 9.04
N MET A 81 -16.45 -0.66 8.09
CA MET A 81 -17.39 -1.59 7.45
C MET A 81 -18.07 -2.54 8.45
N LEU A 82 -17.33 -3.06 9.44
CA LEU A 82 -17.92 -3.92 10.49
C LEU A 82 -18.94 -3.16 11.34
N ASN A 83 -18.63 -1.92 11.72
CA ASN A 83 -19.56 -1.08 12.47
C ASN A 83 -20.82 -0.75 11.65
N GLU A 84 -20.69 -0.56 10.33
CA GLU A 84 -21.87 -0.39 9.45
C GLU A 84 -22.76 -1.62 9.43
N ILE A 85 -22.17 -2.83 9.46
CA ILE A 85 -22.94 -4.09 9.55
C ILE A 85 -23.68 -4.18 10.89
N GLU A 86 -23.04 -3.80 11.99
CA GLU A 86 -23.66 -3.74 13.31
C GLU A 86 -24.90 -2.83 13.29
N VAL A 87 -24.78 -1.63 12.69
CA VAL A 87 -25.90 -0.70 12.56
C VAL A 87 -27.01 -1.26 11.67
N GLU A 88 -26.67 -1.83 10.50
CA GLU A 88 -27.66 -2.36 9.55
C GLU A 88 -28.51 -3.49 10.13
N LEU A 89 -27.95 -4.28 11.05
CA LEU A 89 -28.61 -5.44 11.64
C LEU A 89 -29.15 -5.19 13.06
N ALA A 90 -28.90 -4.02 13.64
CA ALA A 90 -29.25 -3.69 15.03
C ALA A 90 -30.75 -3.80 15.33
N ASP A 91 -31.61 -3.46 14.37
CA ASP A 91 -33.07 -3.40 14.57
C ASP A 91 -33.73 -4.79 14.69
N ASN A 92 -33.00 -5.88 14.41
CA ASN A 92 -33.54 -7.22 14.47
C ASN A 92 -32.89 -8.05 15.59
N THR A 93 -33.67 -8.24 16.67
CA THR A 93 -33.24 -8.97 17.87
C THR A 93 -32.78 -10.40 17.60
N LYS A 94 -33.20 -11.03 16.49
CA LYS A 94 -32.72 -12.35 16.04
C LYS A 94 -31.20 -12.38 15.88
N TYR A 95 -30.61 -11.26 15.47
CA TYR A 95 -29.19 -11.17 15.16
C TYR A 95 -28.34 -10.76 16.36
N ILE A 96 -28.92 -10.43 17.52
CA ILE A 96 -28.15 -10.12 18.73
C ILE A 96 -27.20 -11.28 19.07
N GLY A 97 -25.94 -10.95 19.31
CA GLY A 97 -24.85 -11.88 19.53
C GLY A 97 -23.50 -11.27 19.17
N ARG A 98 -22.43 -11.87 19.67
CA ARG A 98 -21.05 -11.54 19.27
C ARG A 98 -20.62 -12.50 18.19
N TYR A 99 -20.27 -11.98 17.02
CA TYR A 99 -19.81 -12.75 15.87
C TYR A 99 -18.30 -12.61 15.73
N HIS A 100 -17.59 -13.73 15.74
CA HIS A 100 -16.19 -13.81 15.35
C HIS A 100 -16.10 -14.33 13.92
N ILE A 101 -15.43 -13.57 13.07
CA ILE A 101 -15.32 -13.84 11.64
C ILE A 101 -13.85 -14.04 11.30
N ASP A 102 -13.56 -15.18 10.67
CA ASP A 102 -12.26 -15.48 10.09
C ASP A 102 -12.35 -15.37 8.56
N PHE A 103 -11.33 -14.79 7.94
CA PHE A 103 -11.27 -14.55 6.49
C PHE A 103 -10.31 -15.53 5.83
N TYR A 104 -10.55 -15.86 4.57
CA TYR A 104 -9.52 -16.50 3.75
C TYR A 104 -8.38 -15.52 3.49
N ASP A 105 -7.15 -16.04 3.44
CA ASP A 105 -5.98 -15.25 3.05
C ASP A 105 -6.14 -14.73 1.62
N SER A 106 -6.15 -13.41 1.47
CA SER A 106 -6.23 -12.77 0.17
C SER A 106 -4.83 -12.40 -0.34
N LYS A 107 -4.53 -12.80 -1.58
CA LYS A 107 -3.28 -12.42 -2.25
C LYS A 107 -3.31 -11.00 -2.83
N ILE A 108 -4.46 -10.33 -2.75
CA ILE A 108 -4.72 -9.07 -3.42
C ILE A 108 -5.26 -8.02 -2.44
N ASN A 109 -5.05 -6.75 -2.77
CA ASN A 109 -5.59 -5.63 -2.02
C ASN A 109 -7.06 -5.36 -2.33
N PHE A 110 -7.69 -4.49 -1.54
CA PHE A 110 -9.12 -4.19 -1.62
C PHE A 110 -9.39 -2.91 -2.43
N ASN A 111 -10.55 -2.91 -3.08
CA ASN A 111 -11.18 -1.73 -3.65
C ASN A 111 -12.63 -1.67 -3.16
N HIS A 112 -13.39 -0.65 -3.58
CA HIS A 112 -14.75 -0.43 -3.08
C HIS A 112 -15.64 -1.65 -3.35
N THR A 113 -15.63 -2.17 -4.58
CA THR A 113 -16.42 -3.34 -4.96
C THR A 113 -16.10 -4.56 -4.12
N ARG A 114 -14.82 -4.86 -3.84
CA ARG A 114 -14.42 -6.02 -3.04
C ARG A 114 -14.87 -5.89 -1.59
N LEU A 115 -14.74 -4.71 -0.98
CA LEU A 115 -15.24 -4.51 0.39
C LEU A 115 -16.76 -4.65 0.48
N GLN A 116 -17.51 -4.14 -0.51
CA GLN A 116 -18.96 -4.34 -0.52
C GLN A 116 -19.33 -5.82 -0.64
N LYS A 117 -18.56 -6.61 -1.41
CA LYS A 117 -18.73 -8.06 -1.44
C LYS A 117 -18.41 -8.72 -0.08
N VAL A 118 -17.35 -8.29 0.59
CA VAL A 118 -17.03 -8.76 1.96
C VAL A 118 -18.17 -8.44 2.93
N LYS A 119 -18.63 -7.18 2.93
CA LYS A 119 -19.76 -6.72 3.75
C LYS A 119 -21.01 -7.58 3.51
N HIS A 120 -21.34 -7.81 2.24
CA HIS A 120 -22.47 -8.64 1.85
C HIS A 120 -22.33 -10.09 2.35
N GLU A 121 -21.15 -10.71 2.19
CA GLU A 121 -20.91 -12.07 2.68
C GLU A 121 -21.05 -12.17 4.20
N ILE A 122 -20.55 -11.19 4.95
CA ILE A 122 -20.70 -11.16 6.41
C ILE A 122 -22.18 -11.07 6.80
N ILE A 123 -22.95 -10.18 6.17
CA ILE A 123 -24.38 -10.02 6.45
C ILE A 123 -25.14 -11.30 6.12
N ALA A 124 -24.90 -11.89 4.95
CA ALA A 124 -25.51 -13.15 4.54
C ALA A 124 -25.16 -14.30 5.51
N ALA A 125 -23.91 -14.37 5.97
CA ALA A 125 -23.48 -15.34 6.98
C ALA A 125 -24.23 -15.17 8.31
N ILE A 126 -24.39 -13.94 8.80
CA ILE A 126 -25.16 -13.64 10.03
C ILE A 126 -26.64 -14.00 9.86
N LYS A 127 -27.21 -13.75 8.67
CA LYS A 127 -28.61 -14.07 8.36
C LYS A 127 -28.86 -15.57 8.14
N GLY A 128 -27.82 -16.36 7.90
CA GLY A 128 -27.91 -17.77 7.56
C GLY A 128 -28.39 -18.01 6.12
N GLU A 129 -28.08 -17.08 5.21
CA GLU A 129 -28.42 -17.17 3.80
C GLU A 129 -27.49 -18.13 3.05
N LEU A 130 -28.02 -18.86 2.07
CA LEU A 130 -27.22 -19.81 1.29
C LEU A 130 -26.62 -19.10 0.06
N ILE A 131 -25.41 -18.59 0.21
CA ILE A 131 -24.65 -17.92 -0.85
C ILE A 131 -23.27 -18.58 -1.05
N THR A 132 -22.54 -18.14 -2.08
CA THR A 132 -21.12 -18.50 -2.23
C THR A 132 -20.27 -17.56 -1.39
N TYR A 133 -19.47 -18.13 -0.49
CA TYR A 133 -18.55 -17.38 0.38
C TYR A 133 -17.13 -17.44 -0.18
N ASN A 134 -16.61 -16.32 -0.67
CA ASN A 134 -15.28 -16.18 -1.25
C ASN A 134 -14.29 -15.51 -0.30
N TYR A 135 -14.77 -14.76 0.69
CA TYR A 135 -13.95 -14.01 1.64
C TYR A 135 -14.10 -14.54 3.06
N VAL A 136 -15.32 -14.86 3.49
CA VAL A 136 -15.58 -15.38 4.83
C VAL A 136 -15.30 -16.89 4.87
N SER A 137 -14.33 -17.29 5.71
CA SER A 137 -13.98 -18.71 5.90
C SER A 137 -14.79 -19.36 7.01
N LYS A 138 -15.07 -18.60 8.08
CA LYS A 138 -15.77 -19.09 9.26
C LYS A 138 -16.45 -17.94 9.99
N ILE A 139 -17.62 -18.25 10.54
CA ILE A 139 -18.32 -17.37 11.47
C ILE A 139 -18.75 -18.16 12.70
N VAL A 140 -18.52 -17.59 13.89
CA VAL A 140 -18.96 -18.17 15.16
C VAL A 140 -19.77 -17.13 15.91
N LYS A 141 -21.03 -17.46 16.21
CA LYS A 141 -21.90 -16.65 17.06
C LYS A 141 -21.75 -17.09 18.51
N MET A 142 -21.58 -16.12 19.41
CA MET A 142 -21.58 -16.31 20.85
C MET A 142 -22.68 -15.46 21.51
N PRO A 143 -23.16 -15.87 22.71
CA PRO A 143 -24.07 -15.05 23.49
C PRO A 143 -23.50 -13.66 23.77
N SER A 144 -24.34 -12.63 23.62
CA SER A 144 -24.02 -11.22 23.90
C SER A 144 -25.33 -10.46 24.12
N GLU A 145 -25.29 -9.38 24.88
CA GLU A 145 -26.44 -8.48 25.08
C GLU A 145 -26.66 -7.52 23.91
N SER A 146 -25.63 -7.33 23.09
CA SER A 146 -25.65 -6.50 21.89
C SER A 146 -25.12 -7.26 20.68
N LEU A 147 -25.44 -6.74 19.49
CA LEU A 147 -24.80 -7.16 18.25
C LEU A 147 -23.38 -6.59 18.20
N ILE A 148 -22.39 -7.47 18.10
CA ILE A 148 -20.97 -7.11 17.95
C ILE A 148 -20.39 -7.97 16.84
N VAL A 149 -19.76 -7.35 15.86
CA VAL A 149 -19.09 -8.02 14.75
C VAL A 149 -17.59 -7.78 14.87
N HIS A 150 -16.85 -8.84 15.12
CA HIS A 150 -15.41 -8.81 15.28
C HIS A 150 -14.74 -9.69 14.23
N ALA A 151 -13.70 -9.13 13.60
CA ALA A 151 -12.90 -9.80 12.60
C ALA A 151 -11.52 -10.14 13.16
N ASN A 152 -11.08 -11.38 13.00
CA ASN A 152 -9.73 -11.78 13.36
C ASN A 152 -8.79 -11.54 12.18
N ASN A 153 -7.64 -10.88 12.43
CA ASN A 153 -6.58 -10.66 11.44
C ASN A 153 -7.10 -10.09 10.11
N PHE A 154 -8.00 -9.11 10.21
CA PHE A 154 -8.56 -8.43 9.04
C PHE A 154 -8.57 -6.94 9.29
N LYS A 155 -7.37 -6.36 9.19
CA LYS A 155 -7.19 -4.91 9.18
C LYS A 155 -6.89 -4.44 7.77
N VAL A 156 -7.75 -3.57 7.26
CA VAL A 156 -7.60 -2.98 5.93
C VAL A 156 -7.39 -1.48 6.11
N VAL A 157 -6.23 -0.98 5.67
CA VAL A 157 -5.86 0.44 5.78
C VAL A 157 -6.09 1.14 4.45
N GLU A 158 -6.79 2.27 4.48
CA GLU A 158 -7.02 3.07 3.28
C GLU A 158 -5.80 3.91 2.88
N CYS A 159 -5.44 3.81 1.61
CA CYS A 159 -4.62 4.80 0.94
C CYS A 159 -5.49 6.00 0.58
N THR A 160 -5.41 7.11 1.32
CA THR A 160 -6.22 8.29 1.04
C THR A 160 -5.52 9.24 0.06
N ILE A 161 -6.31 9.99 -0.70
CA ILE A 161 -5.82 11.08 -1.56
C ILE A 161 -5.07 12.12 -0.72
N GLU A 162 -5.56 12.44 0.47
CA GLU A 162 -4.95 13.40 1.39
C GLU A 162 -3.56 12.95 1.82
N SER A 163 -3.39 11.66 2.14
CA SER A 163 -2.10 11.08 2.48
C SER A 163 -1.13 11.13 1.30
N ILE A 164 -1.59 10.84 0.08
CA ILE A 164 -0.76 11.00 -1.13
C ILE A 164 -0.35 12.47 -1.30
N LYS A 165 -1.30 13.41 -1.25
CA LYS A 165 -1.03 14.85 -1.37
C LYS A 165 -0.04 15.36 -0.32
N LYS A 166 -0.08 14.83 0.91
CA LYS A 166 0.87 15.18 1.98
C LYS A 166 2.31 14.79 1.61
N HIS A 167 2.51 13.63 0.99
CA HIS A 167 3.84 13.17 0.55
C HIS A 167 4.32 13.93 -0.70
N LEU A 168 3.41 14.34 -1.58
CA LEU A 168 3.73 15.14 -2.76
C LEU A 168 4.11 16.60 -2.42
N LYS A 169 3.40 17.25 -1.49
CA LYS A 169 3.66 18.65 -1.09
C LYS A 169 5.02 18.85 -0.41
N LYS A 170 5.54 17.82 0.26
CA LYS A 170 6.84 17.90 0.94
C LYS A 170 8.02 18.03 -0.03
N THR A 171 7.79 17.90 -1.34
CA THR A 171 8.86 17.69 -2.32
C THR A 171 8.84 18.64 -3.51
N LEU A 172 8.18 19.80 -3.37
CA LEU A 172 8.24 20.88 -4.35
C LEU A 172 9.60 21.58 -4.28
N LEU A 173 10.59 20.98 -4.94
CA LEU A 173 11.89 21.58 -5.22
C LEU A 173 12.06 21.58 -6.74
N ASP A 174 12.50 22.71 -7.30
CA ASP A 174 12.86 22.82 -8.72
C ASP A 174 14.01 21.85 -8.99
N PHE A 175 13.75 20.77 -9.73
CA PHE A 175 14.78 19.80 -10.10
C PHE A 175 15.05 19.88 -11.60
N SER A 176 16.32 20.03 -11.96
CA SER A 176 16.80 20.02 -13.34
C SER A 176 16.93 18.60 -13.93
N GLU A 177 16.75 17.56 -13.13
CA GLU A 177 16.97 16.15 -13.50
C GLU A 177 15.72 15.28 -13.28
N PRO A 178 15.52 14.22 -14.08
CA PRO A 178 14.41 13.30 -13.88
C PRO A 178 14.42 12.64 -12.50
N ARG A 179 13.27 12.62 -11.83
CA ARG A 179 13.09 12.02 -10.50
C ARG A 179 11.78 11.26 -10.37
N TRP A 180 11.85 10.07 -9.76
CA TRP A 180 10.70 9.26 -9.40
C TRP A 180 10.49 9.25 -7.89
N LEU A 181 9.23 9.24 -7.46
CA LEU A 181 8.84 9.01 -6.07
C LEU A 181 8.29 7.59 -5.92
N ILE A 182 8.81 6.83 -4.98
CA ILE A 182 8.29 5.53 -4.59
C ILE A 182 7.74 5.67 -3.16
N MET A 183 6.43 5.54 -3.03
CA MET A 183 5.73 5.52 -1.74
C MET A 183 5.50 4.05 -1.35
N VAL A 184 6.22 3.57 -0.34
CA VAL A 184 6.24 2.17 0.07
C VAL A 184 5.11 1.90 1.06
N LEU A 185 4.25 0.95 0.69
CA LEU A 185 3.18 0.41 1.51
C LEU A 185 3.70 -0.86 2.19
N SER A 186 3.93 -0.77 3.50
CA SER A 186 4.43 -1.86 4.33
C SER A 186 3.38 -2.26 5.37
N SER A 187 3.00 -3.54 5.36
CA SER A 187 2.08 -4.14 6.32
C SER A 187 2.59 -4.01 7.76
N PHE A 188 3.90 -4.08 7.96
CA PHE A 188 4.51 -3.92 9.29
C PHE A 188 4.33 -2.49 9.81
N ASP A 189 4.69 -1.50 8.98
CA ASP A 189 4.65 -0.08 9.39
C ASP A 189 3.22 0.43 9.58
N ASN A 190 2.27 -0.07 8.77
CA ASN A 190 0.85 0.26 8.90
C ASN A 190 0.11 -0.65 9.90
N ASN A 191 0.80 -1.67 10.42
CA ASN A 191 0.24 -2.73 11.25
C ASN A 191 -1.09 -3.25 10.66
N CYS A 192 -1.06 -3.70 9.40
CA CYS A 192 -2.26 -4.09 8.66
C CYS A 192 -2.01 -5.30 7.75
N ASP A 193 -3.10 -6.01 7.41
CA ASP A 193 -3.05 -7.18 6.55
C ASP A 193 -3.23 -6.80 5.06
N TYR A 194 -4.01 -5.73 4.81
CA TYR A 194 -4.37 -5.31 3.46
C TYR A 194 -4.40 -3.79 3.33
N PHE A 195 -4.16 -3.32 2.10
CA PHE A 195 -4.41 -1.95 1.71
C PHE A 195 -5.72 -1.85 0.94
N TYR A 196 -6.34 -0.68 1.05
CA TYR A 196 -7.47 -0.29 0.23
C TYR A 196 -7.12 0.90 -0.65
N PHE A 197 -7.39 0.74 -1.94
CA PHE A 197 -7.22 1.77 -2.94
C PHE A 197 -8.58 2.31 -3.36
N ASN A 198 -8.81 3.58 -3.08
CA ASN A 198 -9.96 4.29 -3.61
C ASN A 198 -9.76 4.52 -5.12
N GLU A 199 -10.79 4.29 -5.93
CA GLU A 199 -10.72 4.46 -7.39
C GLU A 199 -10.31 5.89 -7.79
N THR A 200 -10.64 6.85 -6.94
CA THR A 200 -10.27 8.26 -7.12
C THR A 200 -8.76 8.49 -7.12
N ILE A 201 -7.95 7.63 -6.50
CA ILE A 201 -6.47 7.73 -6.54
C ILE A 201 -5.95 7.53 -7.97
N PHE A 202 -6.63 6.72 -8.77
CA PHE A 202 -6.24 6.47 -10.16
C PHE A 202 -6.81 7.52 -11.12
N ALA A 203 -7.92 8.14 -10.76
CA ALA A 203 -8.61 9.14 -11.59
C ALA A 203 -8.11 10.58 -11.35
N ASP A 204 -7.66 10.88 -10.12
CA ASP A 204 -7.19 12.21 -9.76
C ASP A 204 -5.84 12.51 -10.42
N THR A 205 -5.73 13.71 -10.98
CA THR A 205 -4.44 14.27 -11.36
C THR A 205 -3.81 14.98 -10.16
N PHE A 206 -2.64 14.51 -9.74
CA PHE A 206 -1.88 15.17 -8.69
C PHE A 206 -0.88 16.15 -9.28
N GLU A 207 -0.81 17.36 -8.71
CA GLU A 207 0.22 18.34 -9.04
C GLU A 207 1.50 18.04 -8.26
N HIS A 208 2.59 17.74 -8.96
CA HIS A 208 3.88 17.40 -8.36
C HIS A 208 5.07 17.69 -9.29
N GLY A 209 6.28 17.74 -8.71
CA GLY A 209 7.54 17.92 -9.43
C GLY A 209 8.21 16.63 -9.92
N PHE A 210 7.68 15.46 -9.56
CA PHE A 210 8.23 14.17 -10.01
C PHE A 210 7.80 13.82 -11.44
N ASN A 211 8.65 13.11 -12.19
CA ASN A 211 8.28 12.57 -13.49
C ASN A 211 7.29 11.41 -13.34
N LYS A 212 7.47 10.58 -12.30
CA LYS A 212 6.58 9.47 -11.96
C LYS A 212 6.44 9.32 -10.46
N VAL A 213 5.26 8.88 -10.04
CA VAL A 213 4.93 8.59 -8.66
C VAL A 213 4.35 7.19 -8.59
N PHE A 214 4.86 6.37 -7.68
CA PHE A 214 4.44 5.00 -7.48
C PHE A 214 3.95 4.77 -6.06
N LEU A 215 2.89 3.98 -5.92
CA LEU A 215 2.58 3.25 -4.70
C LEU A 215 3.12 1.83 -4.87
N PHE A 216 3.90 1.36 -3.90
CA PHE A 216 4.54 0.05 -3.93
C PHE A 216 4.14 -0.77 -2.71
N ASP A 217 3.31 -1.80 -2.91
CA ASP A 217 3.04 -2.81 -1.89
C ASP A 217 4.23 -3.76 -1.76
N PHE A 218 4.99 -3.58 -0.68
CA PHE A 218 6.18 -4.37 -0.42
C PHE A 218 5.85 -5.86 -0.29
N TYR A 219 4.75 -6.24 0.35
CA TYR A 219 4.48 -7.64 0.68
C TYR A 219 3.82 -8.39 -0.47
N LYS A 220 2.94 -7.72 -1.24
CA LYS A 220 2.24 -8.33 -2.38
C LYS A 220 2.94 -8.13 -3.71
N SER A 221 4.06 -7.41 -3.72
CA SER A 221 4.82 -7.10 -4.93
C SER A 221 3.96 -6.41 -6.01
N GLU A 222 3.04 -5.55 -5.56
CA GLU A 222 2.14 -4.79 -6.42
C GLU A 222 2.65 -3.36 -6.57
N ILE A 223 2.76 -2.87 -7.81
CA ILE A 223 3.21 -1.51 -8.09
C ILE A 223 2.13 -0.79 -8.88
N ILE A 224 1.66 0.31 -8.32
CA ILE A 224 0.65 1.19 -8.90
C ILE A 224 1.33 2.49 -9.30
N GLU A 225 1.19 2.89 -10.56
CA GLU A 225 1.57 4.24 -11.01
C GLU A 225 0.39 5.18 -10.75
N VAL A 226 0.64 6.27 -10.03
CA VAL A 226 -0.39 7.26 -9.66
C VAL A 226 -0.53 8.29 -10.79
N GLY A 227 -1.76 8.68 -11.12
CA GLY A 227 -2.05 9.64 -12.21
C GLY A 227 -1.40 11.02 -12.01
N SER A 228 -0.83 11.60 -13.06
CA SER A 228 0.00 12.81 -12.96
C SER A 228 -0.56 14.01 -13.74
N LYS A 229 -0.46 15.21 -13.17
CA LYS A 229 -0.39 16.48 -13.90
C LYS A 229 0.93 17.17 -13.52
N ILE A 230 1.90 17.11 -14.43
CA ILE A 230 3.25 17.65 -14.21
C ILE A 230 3.17 19.18 -14.16
N LEU A 231 3.75 19.80 -13.13
CA LEU A 231 3.68 21.27 -12.91
C LEU A 231 4.49 22.11 -13.90
N HIS A 232 5.23 21.49 -14.83
CA HIS A 232 6.13 22.17 -15.75
C HIS A 232 5.96 21.72 -17.21
N GLU A 233 4.97 22.31 -17.89
CA GLU A 233 5.14 22.74 -19.28
C GLU A 233 5.27 24.27 -19.26
N LYS A 234 6.47 24.77 -18.95
CA LYS A 234 6.82 26.13 -19.38
C LYS A 234 7.46 26.01 -20.75
N VAL A 235 6.66 26.36 -21.77
CA VAL A 235 7.12 26.70 -23.13
C VAL A 235 8.09 27.87 -23.06
#